data_AF-A0A2H6LH83-F1
#
_entry.id   AF-A0A2H6LH83-F1
#
_cell.length_a   1.000
_cell.length_b   1.000
_cell.length_c   1.000
_cell.angle_alpha   90.00
_cell.angle_beta   90.00
_cell.angle_gamma   90.00
#
_symmetry.space_group_name_H-M   'P 1'
#
loop_
_entity.id
_entity.type
_entity.pdbx_description
1 polymer ?
#
loop_
_entity_poly.entity_id
_entity_poly.type
_entity_poly.pdbx_seq_one_letter_code
_entity_poly.pdbx_strand_id
1 'polypeptide(L)'
;MRDQQRWIERARILDIEGDLVTLRYETDEEDEVCSWEEMVRLESIGAVTQKLASVPRGNVEPLLTEDCPEAERIRNRFTDSNPD
;
A
#
# COMPACT_ATOMS: atom_id res chain seq x y z
N MET A 1 8.63 27.00 -13.22
CA MET A 1 7.72 26.57 -12.15
C MET A 1 7.49 25.08 -12.42
N ARG A 2 8.36 24.22 -11.91
CA ARG A 2 8.32 22.78 -12.19
C ARG A 2 7.29 22.19 -11.24
N ASP A 3 6.31 21.48 -11.77
CA ASP A 3 5.18 20.96 -11.01
C ASP A 3 5.67 20.25 -9.74
N GLN A 4 5.09 20.65 -8.61
CA GLN A 4 5.30 19.94 -7.35
C GLN A 4 4.76 18.53 -7.57
N GLN A 5 5.66 17.57 -7.73
CA GLN A 5 5.29 16.16 -7.90
C GLN A 5 4.40 15.74 -6.74
N ARG A 6 3.17 15.31 -7.04
CA ARG A 6 2.15 14.97 -6.06
C ARG A 6 2.47 13.63 -5.40
N TRP A 7 2.29 13.58 -4.09
CA TRP A 7 2.26 12.32 -3.35
C TRP A 7 0.81 11.87 -3.23
N ILE A 8 0.52 10.70 -3.79
CA ILE A 8 -0.80 10.10 -3.75
C ILE A 8 -0.85 9.15 -2.56
N GLU A 9 -1.76 9.39 -1.63
CA GLU A 9 -1.96 8.58 -0.44
C GLU A 9 -3.40 8.09 -0.37
N ARG A 10 -3.57 6.82 0.03
CA ARG A 10 -4.89 6.21 0.27
C ARG A 10 -5.86 6.29 -0.92
N ALA A 11 -5.36 6.45 -2.14
CA ALA A 11 -6.15 6.41 -3.36
C ALA A 11 -6.13 5.01 -3.99
N ARG A 12 -7.19 4.66 -4.70
CA ARG A 12 -7.24 3.50 -5.60
C ARG A 12 -7.01 3.97 -7.03
N ILE A 13 -6.07 3.35 -7.74
CA ILE A 13 -5.93 3.55 -9.19
C ILE A 13 -7.06 2.76 -9.86
N LEU A 14 -7.92 3.45 -10.61
CA LEU A 14 -9.01 2.83 -11.35
C LEU A 14 -8.60 2.44 -12.76
N ASP A 15 -7.88 3.33 -13.46
CA ASP A 15 -7.46 3.11 -14.84
C ASP A 15 -6.21 3.94 -15.22
N ILE A 16 -5.54 3.50 -16.28
CA ILE A 16 -4.40 4.18 -16.89
C ILE A 16 -4.58 4.18 -18.42
N GLU A 17 -4.86 5.36 -18.97
CA GLU A 17 -5.00 5.59 -20.40
C GLU A 17 -3.86 6.49 -20.90
N GLY A 18 -2.85 5.90 -21.52
CA GLY A 18 -1.69 6.65 -22.02
C GLY A 18 -0.92 7.32 -20.87
N ASP A 19 -0.97 8.65 -20.79
CA ASP A 19 -0.33 9.45 -19.73
C ASP A 19 -1.31 9.98 -18.68
N LEU A 20 -2.59 9.59 -18.74
CA LEU A 20 -3.61 9.93 -17.76
C LEU A 20 -3.84 8.76 -16.80
N VAL A 21 -3.94 9.08 -15.50
CA VAL A 21 -4.24 8.14 -14.42
C VAL A 21 -5.52 8.59 -13.74
N THR A 22 -6.49 7.68 -13.64
CA THR A 22 -7.74 7.90 -12.92
C THR A 22 -7.61 7.35 -11.50
N LEU A 23 -7.78 8.22 -10.50
CA LEU A 23 -7.66 7.91 -9.09
C LEU A 23 -9.02 8.06 -8.42
N ARG A 24 -9.36 7.15 -7.51
CA ARG A 24 -10.50 7.28 -6.59
C ARG A 24 -10.01 7.42 -5.17
N TYR A 25 -10.52 8.44 -4.49
CA TYR A 25 -10.32 8.61 -3.05
C TYR A 25 -11.61 8.23 -2.34
N GLU A 26 -11.45 7.60 -1.18
CA GLU A 26 -12.56 7.21 -0.31
C GLU A 26 -12.21 7.62 1.12
N THR A 27 -13.16 8.28 1.78
CA THR A 27 -13.11 8.65 3.19
C THR A 27 -14.39 8.20 3.88
N ASP A 28 -14.24 7.82 5.13
CA ASP A 28 -15.29 7.28 5.99
C ASP A 28 -15.55 8.35 7.05
N GLU A 29 -16.70 9.03 6.94
CA GLU A 29 -17.09 10.17 7.79
C GLU A 29 -18.45 9.90 8.41
N GLU A 30 -18.50 9.81 9.75
CA GLU A 30 -19.73 9.82 10.58
C GLU A 30 -20.96 9.12 9.94
N ASP A 31 -20.80 7.85 9.54
CA ASP A 31 -21.81 6.95 8.93
C ASP A 31 -22.02 7.08 7.41
N GLU A 32 -21.20 7.87 6.70
CA GLU A 32 -21.22 8.01 5.23
C GLU A 32 -19.85 7.76 4.60
N VAL A 33 -19.86 7.11 3.42
CA VAL A 33 -18.66 6.96 2.58
C VAL A 33 -18.67 8.02 1.50
N CYS A 34 -17.75 8.98 1.62
CA CYS A 34 -17.52 10.00 0.60
C CYS A 34 -16.48 9.49 -0.40
N SER A 35 -16.81 9.58 -1.70
CA SER A 35 -15.88 9.18 -2.78
C SER A 35 -15.84 10.20 -3.91
N TRP A 36 -14.64 10.41 -4.46
CA TRP A 36 -14.44 11.25 -5.64
C TRP A 36 -13.36 10.66 -6.54
N GLU A 37 -13.50 10.95 -7.83
CA GLU A 37 -12.56 10.55 -8.87
C GLU A 37 -11.85 11.77 -9.45
N GLU A 38 -10.56 11.66 -9.70
CA GLU A 38 -9.78 12.67 -10.41
C GLU A 38 -8.91 12.02 -11.49
N MET A 39 -8.61 12.79 -12.54
CA MET A 39 -7.66 12.42 -13.57
C MET A 39 -6.41 13.30 -13.44
N VAL A 40 -5.25 12.66 -13.37
CA VAL A 40 -3.95 13.35 -13.28
C VAL A 40 -2.98 12.83 -14.33
N ARG A 41 -2.03 13.68 -14.74
CA ARG A 41 -0.96 13.24 -15.65
C ARG A 41 0.07 12.41 -14.90
N LEU A 42 0.57 11.35 -15.51
CA LEU A 42 1.58 10.47 -14.92
C LEU A 42 2.84 11.23 -14.49
N GLU A 43 3.27 12.21 -15.28
CA GLU A 43 4.43 13.08 -14.97
C GLU A 43 4.25 13.96 -13.72
N SER A 44 3.00 14.17 -13.30
CA SER A 44 2.66 14.94 -12.10
C SER A 44 2.70 14.11 -10.81
N ILE A 45 2.80 12.78 -10.90
CA ILE A 45 2.82 11.88 -9.76
C ILE A 45 4.28 11.62 -9.36
N GLY A 46 4.65 12.02 -8.14
CA GLY A 46 5.98 11.75 -7.58
C GLY A 46 6.10 10.39 -6.91
N ALA A 47 5.05 10.00 -6.19
CA ALA A 47 5.00 8.72 -5.47
C ALA A 47 3.55 8.33 -5.20
N VAL A 48 3.30 7.02 -5.13
CA VAL A 48 2.04 6.43 -4.67
C VAL A 48 2.35 5.59 -3.43
N THR A 49 1.68 5.88 -2.31
CA THR A 49 1.89 5.16 -1.05
C THR A 49 0.58 4.55 -0.56
N GLN A 50 0.61 3.25 -0.29
CA GLN A 50 -0.50 2.52 0.31
C GLN A 50 0.01 1.69 1.49
N LYS A 51 -0.65 1.82 2.63
CA LYS A 51 -0.37 0.99 3.80
C LYS A 51 -0.89 -0.43 3.54
N LEU A 52 0.01 -1.41 3.47
CA LEU A 52 -0.35 -2.82 3.27
C LEU A 52 -0.77 -3.50 4.58
N ALA A 53 -0.06 -3.23 5.67
CA ALA A 53 -0.34 -3.80 6.98
C ALA A 53 0.20 -2.90 8.11
N SER A 54 -0.22 -3.16 9.35
CA SER A 54 0.47 -2.68 10.55
C SER A 54 0.63 -3.83 11.53
N VAL A 55 1.85 -3.94 12.07
CA VAL A 55 2.17 -4.89 13.14
C VAL A 55 2.36 -4.13 14.46
N PRO A 56 1.93 -4.68 15.60
CA PRO A 56 2.17 -4.06 16.90
C PRO A 56 3.68 -3.93 17.19
N ARG A 57 4.09 -2.82 17.80
CA ARG A 57 5.47 -2.62 18.28
C ARG A 57 5.61 -3.27 19.66
N GLY A 58 5.83 -4.58 19.71
CA GLY A 58 6.00 -5.34 20.96
C GLY A 58 6.33 -6.79 20.67
N ASN A 59 6.61 -7.58 21.71
CA ASN A 59 6.86 -9.01 21.57
C ASN A 59 5.51 -9.75 21.49
N VAL A 60 4.80 -9.52 20.39
CA VAL A 60 3.55 -10.21 20.07
C VAL A 60 3.85 -11.27 19.03
N GLU A 61 3.31 -12.47 19.24
CA GLU A 61 3.38 -13.52 18.23
C GLU A 61 2.45 -13.09 17.08
N PRO A 62 2.99 -12.82 15.87
CA PRO A 62 2.15 -12.44 14.74
C PRO A 62 1.18 -13.56 14.42
N LEU A 63 -0.06 -13.21 14.05
CA LEU A 63 -1.03 -14.20 13.60
C LEU A 63 -0.49 -14.86 12.33
N LEU A 64 -0.11 -16.13 12.45
CA LEU A 64 0.29 -16.96 11.32
C LEU A 64 -0.97 -17.53 10.67
N THR A 65 -0.98 -17.56 9.35
CA THR A 65 -2.01 -18.29 8.59
C THR A 65 -1.45 -19.64 8.18
N GLU A 66 -2.21 -20.71 8.44
CA GLU A 66 -1.86 -22.06 7.99
C GLU A 66 -2.00 -22.21 6.46
N ASP A 67 -2.79 -21.32 5.82
CA ASP A 67 -3.08 -21.30 4.38
C ASP A 67 -2.20 -20.29 3.61
N CYS A 68 -0.92 -20.13 3.98
CA CYS A 68 0.02 -19.30 3.21
C CYS A 68 0.60 -20.11 2.03
N PRO A 69 0.37 -19.70 0.76
CA PRO A 69 0.98 -20.35 -0.41
C PRO A 69 2.51 -20.35 -0.30
N GLU A 70 3.16 -21.44 -0.72
CA GLU A 70 4.62 -21.58 -0.56
C GLU A 70 5.41 -20.42 -1.20
N ALA A 71 4.91 -19.86 -2.30
CA ALA A 71 5.50 -18.72 -3.00
C ALA A 71 5.49 -17.41 -2.17
N GLU A 72 4.56 -17.28 -1.23
CA GLU A 72 4.37 -16.08 -0.39
C GLU A 72 5.01 -16.23 1.00
N ARG A 73 5.49 -17.44 1.34
CA ARG A 73 6.12 -17.72 2.64
C ARG A 73 7.45 -16.99 2.75
N ILE A 74 7.57 -16.12 3.75
CA ILE A 74 8.83 -15.49 4.12
C ILE A 74 9.76 -16.58 4.66
N ARG A 75 10.80 -16.95 3.90
CA ARG A 75 11.77 -17.97 4.33
C ARG A 75 12.56 -17.46 5.53
N ASN A 76 12.47 -18.19 6.64
CA ASN A 76 13.25 -17.89 7.83
C ASN A 76 14.73 -18.18 7.53
N ARG A 77 15.52 -17.15 7.21
CA ARG A 77 16.96 -17.28 6.93
C ARG A 77 17.80 -17.54 8.18
N PHE A 78 17.19 -17.52 9.37
CA PHE A 78 17.86 -17.80 10.63
C PHE A 78 17.65 -19.26 11.00
N THR A 79 18.44 -20.14 10.38
CA THR A 79 18.75 -21.46 10.95
C THR A 79 20.26 -21.54 11.12
N ASP A 80 20.65 -21.93 12.34
CA ASP A 80 21.99 -22.15 12.88
C ASP A 80 22.95 -20.95 13.03
N SER A 81 22.84 -20.32 14.20
CA SER A 81 24.04 -20.00 14.97
C SER A 81 23.85 -20.53 16.38
N ASN A 82 23.93 -21.85 16.53
CA ASN A 82 24.22 -22.47 17.81
C ASN A 82 25.74 -22.54 17.94
N PRO A 83 26.41 -21.65 18.71
CA PRO A 83 27.74 -21.95 19.17
C PRO A 83 27.60 -22.86 20.40
N ASP A 84 28.17 -24.06 20.31
CA ASP A 84 28.52 -24.87 21.48
C ASP A 84 29.38 -24.09 22.50
#